data_AF-A0A538FMN6-F1
#
_entry.id   AF-A0A538FMN6-F1
#
_cell.length_a   1.000
_cell.length_b   1.000
_cell.length_c   1.000
_cell.angle_alpha   90.00
_cell.angle_beta   90.00
_cell.angle_gamma   90.00
#
_symmetry.space_group_name_H-M   'P 1'
#
loop_
_entity.id
_entity.type
_entity.pdbx_description
1 polymer ?
#
loop_
_entity_poly.entity_id
_entity_poly.type
_entity_poly.pdbx_seq_one_letter_code
_entity_poly.pdbx_strand_id
1 'polypeptide(L)'
;MDTFVCEVVAMMRMVTPPLAPFVDRLPLPSRLIATEHDGQLTVRIRAGEHRFHRDLPASSIWGFEGTVPGPLIEAERGQPVTVEWRNELEGPFPVSDTVAPQPTDADGVPVQCLPGLSGGEPERHTAGLTGHTVVHLHGGLTPASYDGWAENIFAPGQPAVFHYPMDQRAALLWYHDHVMGITKFDVYAGLAGLWIVREDRERDLGLPEGPPFEVPLLIQDRNFDLDEQGRLTGRLVHKTDPEVMEAFAPFTVVNGKVWPVLDVQPATYRLRVLNGSNARTYRLVLLGDGAPELERITQIGTDHGLLRTPVPVPADGVLLASAERADLLVDFSDLAPGSELTVLNTAAAPFDGSSFPVADAENAADLESLLPYPQVLRFRVVGEAKVRRP
;
A
#
# COMPACT_ATOMS: atom_id res chain seq x y z
N MET A 1 -34.94 41.31 -3.59
CA MET A 1 -33.77 42.01 -4.14
C MET A 1 -33.01 42.52 -2.94
N ASP A 2 -32.04 41.83 -2.36
CA ASP A 2 -31.10 40.87 -2.94
C ASP A 2 -30.70 39.81 -1.90
N THR A 3 -31.05 38.56 -2.19
CA THR A 3 -30.60 37.33 -1.51
C THR A 3 -30.19 36.31 -2.58
N PHE A 4 -29.50 36.81 -3.60
CA PHE A 4 -28.93 36.02 -4.68
C PHE A 4 -27.50 36.49 -4.87
N VAL A 5 -26.60 35.52 -5.07
CA VAL A 5 -25.16 35.66 -5.30
C VAL A 5 -24.27 35.74 -4.03
N CYS A 6 -24.49 34.83 -3.08
CA CYS A 6 -23.39 34.19 -2.32
C CYS A 6 -23.39 32.66 -2.51
N GLU A 7 -24.09 32.19 -3.54
CA GLU A 7 -23.88 30.89 -4.18
C GLU A 7 -23.10 31.15 -5.47
N VAL A 8 -21.80 31.42 -5.31
CA VAL A 8 -20.84 31.17 -6.37
C VAL A 8 -19.94 30.11 -5.79
N VAL A 9 -20.38 28.85 -6.00
CA VAL A 9 -19.53 27.69 -6.25
C VAL A 9 -18.20 27.77 -5.52
N ALA A 10 -18.13 27.13 -4.34
CA ALA A 10 -16.89 26.52 -3.90
C ALA A 10 -16.44 25.61 -5.05
N MET A 11 -15.70 26.18 -5.99
CA MET A 11 -15.04 25.45 -7.05
C MET A 11 -14.02 24.61 -6.28
N MET A 12 -14.40 23.38 -5.92
CA MET A 12 -13.46 22.29 -5.72
C MET A 12 -12.50 22.41 -6.90
N ARG A 13 -11.34 23.01 -6.66
CA ARG A 13 -10.26 23.10 -7.64
C ARG A 13 -9.80 21.66 -7.79
N MET A 14 -10.48 20.89 -8.64
CA MET A 14 -10.08 19.55 -8.97
C MET A 14 -8.69 19.67 -9.59
N VAL A 15 -7.68 19.30 -8.81
CA VAL A 15 -6.31 19.27 -9.30
C VAL A 15 -6.29 18.15 -10.34
N THR A 16 -6.03 18.51 -11.59
CA THR A 16 -5.86 17.48 -12.62
C THR A 16 -4.66 16.62 -12.21
N PRO A 17 -4.81 15.28 -12.13
CA PRO A 17 -3.69 14.42 -11.77
C PRO A 17 -2.50 14.64 -12.72
N PRO A 18 -1.27 14.81 -12.20
CA PRO A 18 -0.08 15.00 -13.04
C PRO A 18 0.36 13.71 -13.73
N LEU A 19 -0.22 12.57 -13.35
CA LEU A 19 -0.02 11.25 -13.96
C LEU A 19 -1.37 10.70 -14.41
N ALA A 20 -1.40 10.03 -15.57
CA ALA A 20 -2.61 9.40 -16.06
C ALA A 20 -2.93 8.14 -15.24
N PRO A 21 -4.09 8.03 -14.55
CA PRO A 21 -4.40 6.85 -13.76
C PRO A 21 -4.70 5.63 -14.64
N PHE A 22 -4.50 4.43 -14.07
CA PHE A 22 -4.91 3.14 -14.64
C PHE A 22 -4.20 2.73 -15.94
N VAL A 23 -2.97 3.23 -16.16
CA VAL A 23 -2.18 2.95 -17.37
C VAL A 23 -1.11 1.88 -17.19
N ASP A 24 -0.73 1.57 -15.95
CA ASP A 24 0.22 0.51 -15.60
C ASP A 24 -0.53 -0.72 -15.09
N ARG A 25 -0.08 -1.92 -15.48
CA ARG A 25 -0.60 -3.16 -14.90
C ARG A 25 -0.16 -3.30 -13.44
N LEU A 26 -1.05 -3.80 -12.60
CA LEU A 26 -0.74 -4.18 -11.22
C LEU A 26 0.28 -5.32 -11.23
N PRO A 27 1.50 -5.13 -10.68
CA PRO A 27 2.44 -6.21 -10.49
C PRO A 27 2.03 -7.07 -9.28
N LEU A 28 2.34 -8.36 -9.33
CA LEU A 28 2.31 -9.24 -8.17
C LEU A 28 3.72 -9.37 -7.60
N PRO A 29 3.89 -9.36 -6.26
CA PRO A 29 5.19 -9.62 -5.65
C PRO A 29 5.74 -10.99 -6.10
N SER A 30 7.06 -11.11 -6.19
CA SER A 30 7.69 -12.43 -6.32
C SER A 30 7.33 -13.29 -5.11
N ARG A 31 7.18 -14.60 -5.30
CA ARG A 31 6.80 -15.53 -4.23
C ARG A 31 8.05 -16.22 -3.69
N LEU A 32 8.12 -16.36 -2.37
CA LEU A 32 9.13 -17.12 -1.66
C LEU A 32 8.41 -18.14 -0.75
N ILE A 33 8.25 -19.36 -1.25
CA ILE A 33 7.46 -20.41 -0.60
C ILE A 33 8.38 -21.19 0.33
N ALA A 34 8.19 -21.06 1.64
CA ALA A 34 9.12 -21.60 2.64
C ALA A 34 9.32 -23.12 2.55
N THR A 35 8.28 -23.86 2.17
CA THR A 35 8.35 -25.33 1.99
C THR A 35 9.20 -25.75 0.78
N GLU A 36 9.37 -24.90 -0.23
CA GLU A 36 10.27 -25.14 -1.36
C GLU A 36 11.75 -24.95 -0.98
N HIS A 37 12.01 -24.42 0.22
CA HIS A 37 13.33 -24.12 0.77
C HIS A 37 13.58 -24.79 2.13
N ASP A 38 12.88 -25.88 2.44
CA ASP A 38 13.01 -26.61 3.72
C ASP A 38 12.86 -25.71 4.97
N GLY A 39 12.04 -24.66 4.87
CA GLY A 39 11.84 -23.67 5.93
C GLY A 39 13.04 -22.74 6.17
N GLN A 40 14.06 -22.75 5.31
CA GLN A 40 15.26 -21.92 5.43
C GLN A 40 15.30 -20.88 4.30
N LEU A 41 15.05 -19.62 4.65
CA LEU A 41 15.01 -18.52 3.70
C LEU A 41 16.20 -17.57 3.91
N THR A 42 16.65 -16.96 2.82
CA THR A 42 17.55 -15.80 2.87
C THR A 42 16.87 -14.65 2.15
N VAL A 43 16.79 -13.49 2.79
CA VAL A 43 16.25 -12.26 2.19
C VAL A 43 17.27 -11.15 2.36
N ARG A 44 17.68 -10.55 1.24
CA ARG A 44 18.66 -9.47 1.19
C ARG A 44 17.95 -8.12 1.27
N ILE A 45 18.32 -7.30 2.24
CA ILE A 45 17.87 -5.91 2.37
C ILE A 45 18.89 -5.07 1.60
N ARG A 46 18.51 -4.48 0.47
CA ARG A 46 19.44 -3.80 -0.43
C ARG A 46 18.79 -2.65 -1.18
N ALA A 47 19.63 -1.76 -1.71
CA ALA A 47 19.18 -0.72 -2.62
C ALA A 47 18.68 -1.32 -3.94
N GLY A 48 17.71 -0.66 -4.56
CA GLY A 48 17.15 -1.02 -5.86
C GLY A 48 16.66 0.21 -6.61
N GLU A 49 16.23 -0.01 -7.84
CA GLU A 49 15.58 1.00 -8.69
C GLU A 49 14.17 0.53 -9.02
N HIS A 50 13.18 1.39 -8.82
CA HIS A 50 11.78 1.05 -9.02
C HIS A 50 11.04 2.16 -9.75
N ARG A 51 10.22 1.78 -10.73
CA ARG A 51 9.41 2.73 -11.49
C ARG A 51 7.96 2.68 -11.02
N PHE A 52 7.56 3.65 -10.19
CA PHE A 52 6.20 3.71 -9.64
C PHE A 52 5.11 4.01 -10.68
N HIS A 53 5.45 4.65 -11.80
CA HIS A 53 4.52 4.92 -12.89
C HIS A 53 5.28 4.99 -14.22
N ARG A 54 4.70 4.56 -15.35
CA ARG A 54 5.39 4.53 -16.64
C ARG A 54 5.91 5.90 -17.09
N ASP A 55 5.19 6.95 -16.73
CA ASP A 55 5.49 8.35 -17.07
C ASP A 55 6.32 9.07 -15.97
N LEU A 56 6.74 8.34 -14.93
CA LEU A 56 7.63 8.82 -13.88
C LEU A 56 9.05 8.23 -14.11
N PRO A 57 10.13 9.00 -13.88
CA PRO A 57 11.47 8.42 -13.80
C PRO A 57 11.57 7.34 -12.71
N ALA A 58 12.61 6.50 -12.78
CA ALA A 58 12.84 5.49 -11.75
C ALA A 58 13.28 6.17 -10.44
N SER A 59 12.80 5.62 -9.34
CA SER A 59 13.17 5.99 -7.97
C SER A 59 14.22 5.01 -7.46
N SER A 60 15.27 5.52 -6.82
CA SER A 60 16.05 4.70 -5.90
C SER A 60 15.18 4.31 -4.70
N ILE A 61 15.28 3.06 -4.24
CA ILE A 61 14.53 2.51 -3.11
C ILE A 61 15.44 1.66 -2.23
N TRP A 62 15.05 1.43 -0.99
CA TRP A 62 15.58 0.38 -0.14
C TRP A 62 14.51 -0.69 0.01
N GLY A 63 14.79 -1.91 -0.42
CA GLY A 63 13.79 -2.97 -0.52
C GLY A 63 14.32 -4.32 -0.06
N PHE A 64 13.41 -5.17 0.39
CA PHE A 64 13.68 -6.60 0.51
C PHE A 64 13.82 -7.20 -0.89
N GLU A 65 14.95 -7.85 -1.15
CA GLU A 65 15.46 -8.22 -2.47
C GLU A 65 15.65 -7.05 -3.44
N GLY A 66 15.66 -5.80 -2.95
CA GLY A 66 15.74 -4.60 -3.77
C GLY A 66 14.47 -4.35 -4.60
N THR A 67 13.31 -4.82 -4.12
CA THR A 67 12.01 -4.62 -4.77
C THR A 67 11.01 -3.91 -3.85
N VAL A 68 9.99 -3.29 -4.45
CA VAL A 68 8.84 -2.72 -3.73
C VAL A 68 7.54 -3.28 -4.34
N PRO A 69 6.73 -4.00 -3.56
CA PRO A 69 7.03 -4.54 -2.24
C PRO A 69 8.18 -5.57 -2.28
N GLY A 70 8.63 -5.99 -1.10
CA GLY A 70 9.43 -7.20 -0.93
C GLY A 70 8.71 -8.46 -1.41
N PRO A 71 9.42 -9.60 -1.53
CA PRO A 71 8.81 -10.87 -1.90
C PRO A 71 7.65 -11.24 -0.96
N LEU A 72 6.57 -11.78 -1.51
CA LEU A 72 5.53 -12.43 -0.74
C LEU A 72 6.10 -13.75 -0.18
N ILE A 73 6.23 -13.83 1.13
CA ILE A 73 6.63 -15.06 1.82
C ILE A 73 5.39 -15.91 2.10
N GLU A 74 5.45 -17.20 1.80
CA GLU A 74 4.36 -18.13 2.13
C GLU A 74 4.88 -19.25 3.03
N ALA A 75 4.18 -19.49 4.14
CA ALA A 75 4.55 -20.49 5.13
C ALA A 75 3.35 -21.35 5.51
N GLU A 76 3.61 -22.58 5.91
CA GLU A 76 2.59 -23.51 6.39
C GLU A 76 2.50 -23.47 7.92
N ARG A 77 1.28 -23.47 8.44
CA ARG A 77 1.05 -23.53 9.88
C ARG A 77 1.75 -24.76 10.49
N GLY A 78 2.46 -24.54 11.58
CA GLY A 78 3.20 -25.58 12.30
C GLY A 78 4.49 -26.04 11.61
N GLN A 79 4.87 -25.43 10.49
CA GLN A 79 6.17 -25.63 9.83
C GLN A 79 7.05 -24.41 10.10
N PRO A 80 8.03 -24.49 11.03
CA PRO A 80 8.86 -23.36 11.39
C PRO A 80 9.64 -22.81 10.20
N VAL A 81 9.75 -21.48 10.13
CA VAL A 81 10.54 -20.77 9.12
C VAL A 81 11.68 -20.03 9.79
N THR A 82 12.90 -20.26 9.31
CA THR A 82 14.08 -19.49 9.68
C THR A 82 14.42 -18.56 8.53
N VAL A 83 14.51 -17.27 8.80
CA VAL A 83 14.90 -16.27 7.79
C VAL A 83 16.23 -15.65 8.19
N GLU A 84 17.21 -15.75 7.30
CA GLU A 84 18.42 -14.95 7.35
C GLU A 84 18.18 -13.63 6.61
N TRP A 85 17.98 -12.55 7.38
CA TRP A 85 17.90 -11.18 6.88
C TRP A 85 19.33 -10.66 6.68
N ARG A 86 19.76 -10.50 5.43
CA ARG A 86 21.10 -9.98 5.09
C ARG A 86 21.02 -8.49 4.82
N ASN A 87 21.56 -7.68 5.70
CA ASN A 87 21.67 -6.25 5.43
C ASN A 87 22.82 -5.97 4.46
N GLU A 88 22.47 -5.69 3.22
CA GLU A 88 23.36 -5.33 2.11
C GLU A 88 23.09 -3.89 1.65
N LEU A 89 22.55 -3.04 2.55
CA LEU A 89 22.29 -1.63 2.24
C LEU A 89 23.60 -0.87 2.06
N GLU A 90 23.76 -0.29 0.89
CA GLU A 90 24.87 0.57 0.52
C GLU A 90 24.35 1.83 -0.17
N GLY A 91 25.13 2.91 -0.09
CA GLY A 91 24.83 4.17 -0.76
C GLY A 91 23.93 5.12 0.04
N PRO A 92 23.50 6.23 -0.58
CA PRO A 92 22.73 7.27 0.09
C PRO A 92 21.30 6.82 0.38
N PHE A 93 20.70 7.41 1.43
CA PHE A 93 19.30 7.22 1.75
C PHE A 93 18.40 7.76 0.60
N PRO A 94 17.40 6.98 0.12
CA PRO A 94 16.67 7.32 -1.11
C PRO A 94 15.55 8.35 -0.93
N VAL A 95 15.15 8.66 0.31
CA VAL A 95 14.01 9.54 0.60
C VAL A 95 14.51 10.92 1.02
N SER A 96 13.96 11.98 0.42
CA SER A 96 14.04 13.34 0.96
C SER A 96 12.97 13.51 2.04
N ASP A 97 13.38 13.75 3.28
CA ASP A 97 12.47 14.19 4.33
C ASP A 97 12.42 15.72 4.39
N THR A 98 11.25 16.28 4.63
CA THR A 98 11.09 17.72 4.82
C THR A 98 9.85 18.07 5.65
N VAL A 99 9.94 19.21 6.34
CA VAL A 99 8.78 19.89 6.92
C VAL A 99 8.58 21.16 6.12
N ALA A 100 7.41 21.31 5.50
CA ALA A 100 7.07 22.53 4.79
C ALA A 100 7.03 23.71 5.78
N PRO A 101 7.47 24.92 5.39
CA PRO A 101 7.50 26.08 6.29
C PRO A 101 6.11 26.61 6.64
N GLN A 102 5.10 26.27 5.85
CA GLN A 102 3.70 26.67 6.02
C GLN A 102 2.80 25.46 5.72
N PRO A 103 1.60 25.37 6.34
CA PRO A 103 0.65 24.29 6.12
C PRO A 103 -0.03 24.37 4.73
N THR A 104 -0.07 25.56 4.13
CA THR A 104 -0.65 25.81 2.81
C THR A 104 0.31 26.57 1.91
N ASP A 105 0.13 26.43 0.59
CA ASP A 105 0.80 27.27 -0.40
C ASP A 105 0.19 28.67 -0.51
N ALA A 106 0.68 29.49 -1.45
CA ALA A 106 0.19 30.86 -1.65
C ALA A 106 -1.28 30.94 -2.12
N ASP A 107 -1.81 29.85 -2.68
CA ASP A 107 -3.19 29.71 -3.13
C ASP A 107 -4.10 29.11 -2.04
N GLY A 108 -3.56 28.79 -0.86
CA GLY A 108 -4.29 28.18 0.24
C GLY A 108 -4.45 26.66 0.13
N VAL A 109 -3.77 26.00 -0.81
CA VAL A 109 -3.82 24.53 -0.95
C VAL A 109 -2.93 23.89 0.12
N PRO A 110 -3.44 22.92 0.90
CA PRO A 110 -2.61 22.20 1.87
C PRO A 110 -1.40 21.56 1.20
N VAL A 111 -0.21 21.81 1.75
CA VAL A 111 1.07 21.41 1.13
C VAL A 111 1.20 19.90 0.99
N GLN A 112 0.53 19.12 1.84
CA GLN A 112 0.52 17.65 1.78
C GLN A 112 -0.21 17.12 0.54
N CYS A 113 -1.13 17.89 -0.05
CA CYS A 113 -1.76 17.58 -1.34
C CYS A 113 -0.82 17.73 -2.55
N LEU A 114 0.29 18.45 -2.39
CA LEU A 114 1.16 18.85 -3.48
C LEU A 114 2.38 17.92 -3.61
N PRO A 115 2.89 17.68 -4.82
CA PRO A 115 4.21 17.09 -4.99
C PRO A 115 5.34 18.02 -4.56
N GLY A 116 6.56 17.49 -4.48
CA GLY A 116 7.75 18.26 -4.12
C GLY A 116 7.83 18.65 -2.65
N LEU A 117 8.80 19.51 -2.34
CA LEU A 117 9.13 19.92 -0.98
C LEU A 117 8.24 21.07 -0.44
N SER A 118 7.43 21.70 -1.29
CA SER A 118 6.56 22.84 -0.92
C SER A 118 7.30 23.96 -0.16
N GLY A 119 8.50 24.33 -0.64
CA GLY A 119 9.33 25.36 -0.02
C GLY A 119 10.07 24.91 1.25
N GLY A 120 9.91 23.65 1.67
CA GLY A 120 10.76 23.03 2.66
C GLY A 120 12.15 22.68 2.10
N GLU A 121 13.12 22.56 2.99
CA GLU A 121 14.47 22.10 2.67
C GLU A 121 14.62 20.63 3.08
N PRO A 122 15.41 19.81 2.36
CA PRO A 122 15.69 18.44 2.78
C PRO A 122 16.41 18.38 4.13
N GLU A 123 15.93 17.55 5.06
CA GLU A 123 16.54 17.38 6.38
C GLU A 123 17.87 16.60 6.26
N ARG A 124 18.97 17.25 6.66
CA ARG A 124 20.32 16.69 6.57
C ARG A 124 20.49 15.43 7.40
N HIS A 125 19.77 15.30 8.52
CA HIS A 125 19.89 14.15 9.42
C HIS A 125 19.30 12.90 8.78
N THR A 126 18.18 13.02 8.07
CA THR A 126 17.57 11.92 7.30
C THR A 126 18.46 11.51 6.13
N ALA A 127 19.09 12.47 5.43
CA ALA A 127 20.04 12.17 4.36
C ALA A 127 21.29 11.39 4.84
N GLY A 128 21.60 11.47 6.13
CA GLY A 128 22.72 10.77 6.77
C GLY A 128 22.39 9.38 7.33
N LEU A 129 21.17 8.86 7.13
CA LEU A 129 20.80 7.51 7.59
C LEU A 129 21.65 6.44 6.89
N THR A 130 22.15 5.50 7.67
CA THR A 130 23.21 4.56 7.27
C THR A 130 22.71 3.13 7.01
N GLY A 131 21.40 2.90 7.00
CA GLY A 131 20.83 1.60 6.68
C GLY A 131 20.89 0.58 7.82
N HIS A 132 20.92 1.04 9.07
CA HIS A 132 20.58 0.15 10.19
C HIS A 132 19.11 -0.26 10.05
N THR A 133 18.79 -1.53 10.32
CA THR A 133 17.43 -2.05 10.16
C THR A 133 17.12 -3.07 11.25
N VAL A 134 15.84 -3.32 11.48
CA VAL A 134 15.33 -4.48 12.22
C VAL A 134 13.99 -4.87 11.64
N VAL A 135 13.75 -6.17 11.43
CA VAL A 135 12.53 -6.63 10.74
C VAL A 135 11.50 -7.10 11.75
N HIS A 136 10.32 -6.47 11.76
CA HIS A 136 9.16 -6.94 12.49
C HIS A 136 8.26 -7.76 11.57
N LEU A 137 7.81 -8.94 12.03
CA LEU A 137 6.74 -9.70 11.39
C LEU A 137 5.41 -9.34 12.05
N HIS A 138 4.74 -8.33 11.53
CA HIS A 138 3.50 -7.80 12.07
C HIS A 138 2.35 -8.81 11.95
N GLY A 139 1.74 -9.10 13.10
CA GLY A 139 0.71 -10.14 13.26
C GLY A 139 1.27 -11.55 13.46
N GLY A 140 2.60 -11.70 13.46
CA GLY A 140 3.27 -12.96 13.75
C GLY A 140 3.18 -13.32 15.25
N LEU A 141 2.84 -14.57 15.56
CA LEU A 141 3.07 -15.14 16.88
C LEU A 141 4.55 -15.55 16.98
N THR A 142 5.39 -14.60 17.37
CA THR A 142 6.85 -14.76 17.38
C THR A 142 7.43 -14.63 18.81
N PRO A 143 8.55 -15.30 19.12
CA PRO A 143 9.31 -15.02 20.33
C PRO A 143 9.88 -13.59 20.30
N ALA A 144 9.93 -12.92 21.46
CA ALA A 144 10.39 -11.53 21.57
C ALA A 144 11.77 -11.26 20.93
N SER A 145 12.68 -12.24 20.94
CA SER A 145 14.00 -12.14 20.32
C SER A 145 13.97 -12.02 18.79
N TYR A 146 12.89 -12.45 18.15
CA TYR A 146 12.68 -12.48 16.70
C TYR A 146 11.49 -11.61 16.26
N ASP A 147 10.91 -10.85 17.19
CA ASP A 147 9.74 -10.02 16.93
C ASP A 147 10.12 -8.69 16.26
N GLY A 148 11.42 -8.35 16.24
CA GLY A 148 11.88 -7.08 15.67
C GLY A 148 11.77 -5.90 16.62
N TRP A 149 12.15 -6.12 17.90
CA TRP A 149 12.28 -5.04 18.88
C TRP A 149 13.09 -3.88 18.30
N ALA A 150 12.56 -2.65 18.42
CA ALA A 150 13.01 -1.49 17.66
C ALA A 150 14.49 -1.09 17.87
N GLU A 151 15.10 -1.55 18.96
CA GLU A 151 16.51 -1.30 19.29
C GLU A 151 17.44 -2.49 18.99
N ASN A 152 16.89 -3.66 18.61
CA ASN A 152 17.67 -4.85 18.22
C ASN A 152 18.14 -4.74 16.76
N ILE A 153 18.73 -3.59 16.43
CA ILE A 153 19.14 -3.24 15.09
C ILE A 153 20.37 -4.04 14.65
N PHE A 154 20.47 -4.27 13.34
CA PHE A 154 21.67 -4.81 12.71
C PHE A 154 22.13 -3.87 11.58
N ALA A 155 23.44 -3.63 11.55
CA ALA A 155 24.08 -2.72 10.61
C ALA A 155 24.25 -3.35 9.22
N PRO A 156 24.52 -2.56 8.16
CA PRO A 156 24.97 -3.09 6.88
C PRO A 156 26.17 -4.03 7.04
N GLY A 157 26.14 -5.16 6.33
CA GLY A 157 27.12 -6.25 6.43
C GLY A 157 26.86 -7.22 7.58
N GLN A 158 25.91 -6.94 8.50
CA GLN A 158 25.52 -7.88 9.54
C GLN A 158 24.26 -8.66 9.12
N PRO A 159 24.29 -10.00 9.13
CA PRO A 159 23.07 -10.78 9.01
C PRO A 159 22.34 -10.87 10.35
N ALA A 160 21.03 -11.04 10.29
CA ALA A 160 20.21 -11.39 11.44
C ALA A 160 19.38 -12.65 11.11
N VAL A 161 19.40 -13.65 11.99
CA VAL A 161 18.68 -14.91 11.79
C VAL A 161 17.48 -14.95 12.73
N PHE A 162 16.28 -14.96 12.16
CA PHE A 162 15.02 -14.91 12.89
C PHE A 162 14.31 -16.25 12.75
N HIS A 163 13.82 -16.80 13.86
CA HIS A 163 13.07 -18.05 13.88
C HIS A 163 11.59 -17.79 14.17
N TYR A 164 10.76 -18.14 13.20
CA TYR A 164 9.33 -17.99 13.28
C TYR A 164 8.66 -19.36 13.43
N PRO A 165 7.99 -19.66 14.56
CA PRO A 165 7.39 -20.97 14.78
C PRO A 165 6.26 -21.32 13.79
N MET A 166 5.61 -20.31 13.23
CA MET A 166 4.41 -20.45 12.38
C MET A 166 3.26 -21.21 13.07
N ASP A 167 3.19 -21.17 14.41
CA ASP A 167 2.11 -21.80 15.18
C ASP A 167 0.92 -20.84 15.38
N GLN A 168 0.40 -20.31 14.28
CA GLN A 168 -0.81 -19.48 14.27
C GLN A 168 -1.74 -19.91 13.13
N ARG A 169 -3.01 -19.52 13.22
CA ARG A 169 -3.98 -19.77 12.15
C ARG A 169 -3.57 -19.05 10.86
N ALA A 170 -4.10 -19.53 9.74
CA ALA A 170 -3.91 -18.86 8.45
C ALA A 170 -4.36 -17.40 8.49
N ALA A 171 -3.51 -16.51 7.97
CA ALA A 171 -3.72 -15.06 7.98
C ALA A 171 -2.80 -14.39 6.95
N LEU A 172 -3.18 -13.18 6.52
CA LEU A 172 -2.25 -12.24 5.92
C LEU A 172 -1.51 -11.49 7.02
N LEU A 173 -0.20 -11.71 7.08
CA LEU A 173 0.77 -10.98 7.87
C LEU A 173 1.56 -10.06 6.92
N TRP A 174 2.43 -9.25 7.50
CA TRP A 174 3.39 -8.48 6.73
C TRP A 174 4.65 -8.24 7.53
N TYR A 175 5.76 -8.03 6.83
CA TYR A 175 7.04 -7.77 7.45
C TYR A 175 7.57 -6.42 6.98
N HIS A 176 8.16 -5.67 7.90
CA HIS A 176 8.62 -4.32 7.63
C HIS A 176 9.74 -3.91 8.59
N ASP A 177 10.46 -2.84 8.23
CA ASP A 177 11.43 -2.23 9.15
C ASP A 177 10.74 -1.73 10.43
N HIS A 178 11.42 -1.81 11.57
CA HIS A 178 10.90 -1.36 12.85
C HIS A 178 11.93 -0.58 13.69
N VAL A 179 12.92 0.07 13.07
CA VAL A 179 13.99 0.78 13.82
C VAL A 179 13.45 1.98 14.59
N MET A 180 13.87 2.06 15.86
CA MET A 180 13.54 3.16 16.76
C MET A 180 13.81 4.53 16.11
N GLY A 181 12.78 5.37 16.07
CA GLY A 181 12.86 6.76 15.60
C GLY A 181 12.85 6.97 14.08
N ILE A 182 13.11 5.94 13.27
CA ILE A 182 13.23 6.08 11.80
C ILE A 182 12.38 5.10 10.97
N THR A 183 11.59 4.21 11.59
CA THR A 183 10.65 3.30 10.89
C THR A 183 9.85 3.98 9.79
N LYS A 184 9.34 5.19 10.05
CA LYS A 184 8.55 5.96 9.09
C LYS A 184 9.31 6.24 7.78
N PHE A 185 10.63 6.34 7.83
CA PHE A 185 11.48 6.60 6.67
C PHE A 185 11.86 5.30 5.96
N ASP A 186 12.24 4.27 6.70
CA ASP A 186 12.66 2.99 6.13
C ASP A 186 11.51 2.23 5.45
N VAL A 187 10.32 2.24 6.05
CA VAL A 187 9.09 1.70 5.42
C VAL A 187 8.73 2.52 4.18
N TYR A 188 8.88 3.85 4.23
CA TYR A 188 8.60 4.74 3.09
C TYR A 188 9.59 4.53 1.93
N ALA A 189 10.86 4.23 2.26
CA ALA A 189 11.92 3.89 1.31
C ALA A 189 11.67 2.57 0.56
N GLY A 190 10.86 1.67 1.12
CA GLY A 190 10.43 0.42 0.48
C GLY A 190 10.57 -0.85 1.32
N LEU A 191 11.02 -0.76 2.58
CA LEU A 191 11.19 -1.92 3.48
C LEU A 191 9.85 -2.41 4.05
N ALA A 192 9.00 -2.95 3.16
CA ALA A 192 7.76 -3.63 3.49
C ALA A 192 7.49 -4.78 2.51
N GLY A 193 7.00 -5.91 3.02
CA GLY A 193 6.59 -7.07 2.23
C GLY A 193 5.47 -7.85 2.91
N LEU A 194 4.86 -8.77 2.16
CA LEU A 194 3.70 -9.53 2.61
C LEU A 194 4.09 -10.94 3.03
N TRP A 195 3.36 -11.51 3.99
CA TRP A 195 3.57 -12.88 4.44
C TRP A 195 2.23 -13.58 4.62
N ILE A 196 2.01 -14.72 3.97
CA ILE A 196 0.79 -15.52 4.16
C ILE A 196 1.13 -16.79 4.94
N VAL A 197 0.42 -16.99 6.05
CA VAL A 197 0.36 -18.30 6.72
C VAL A 197 -0.79 -19.07 6.11
N ARG A 198 -0.53 -20.30 5.65
CA ARG A 198 -1.50 -21.24 5.09
C ARG A 198 -1.85 -22.31 6.12
N GLU A 199 -3.05 -22.86 6.02
CA GLU A 199 -3.43 -24.05 6.78
C GLU A 199 -4.44 -24.93 6.02
N ASP A 200 -4.45 -26.24 6.27
CA ASP A 200 -5.37 -27.17 5.60
C ASP A 200 -6.85 -26.84 5.86
N ARG A 201 -7.17 -26.35 7.06
CA ARG A 201 -8.55 -25.94 7.41
C ARG A 201 -9.05 -24.79 6.54
N GLU A 202 -8.17 -23.88 6.12
CA GLU A 202 -8.52 -22.82 5.18
C GLU A 202 -8.72 -23.41 3.78
N ARG A 203 -7.86 -24.34 3.35
CA ARG A 203 -7.96 -25.02 2.05
C ARG A 203 -9.23 -25.85 1.90
N ASP A 204 -9.70 -26.47 2.98
CA ASP A 204 -10.96 -27.23 3.02
C ASP A 204 -12.19 -26.37 2.66
N LEU A 205 -12.09 -25.04 2.75
CA LEU A 205 -13.16 -24.12 2.35
C LEU A 205 -13.25 -23.90 0.83
N GLY A 206 -12.24 -24.32 0.06
CA GLY A 206 -12.20 -24.14 -1.40
C GLY A 206 -12.15 -22.68 -1.85
N LEU A 207 -11.61 -21.78 -1.02
CA LEU A 207 -11.40 -20.38 -1.36
C LEU A 207 -10.38 -20.27 -2.52
N PRO A 208 -10.43 -19.21 -3.34
CA PRO A 208 -9.38 -18.95 -4.32
C PRO A 208 -8.01 -18.88 -3.65
N GLU A 209 -7.07 -19.69 -4.15
CA GLU A 209 -5.69 -19.79 -3.66
C GLU A 209 -4.72 -19.66 -4.83
N GLY A 210 -3.71 -18.82 -4.63
CA GLY A 210 -2.68 -18.53 -5.62
C GLY A 210 -3.15 -17.73 -6.85
N PRO A 211 -2.20 -17.31 -7.69
CA PRO A 211 -2.51 -16.58 -8.91
C PRO A 211 -3.24 -17.47 -9.94
N PRO A 212 -4.13 -16.89 -10.75
CA PRO A 212 -4.44 -15.46 -10.82
C PRO A 212 -5.54 -15.02 -9.84
N PHE A 213 -6.19 -15.92 -9.11
CA PHE A 213 -7.45 -15.64 -8.40
C PHE A 213 -7.28 -15.21 -6.95
N GLU A 214 -6.11 -15.39 -6.36
CA GLU A 214 -5.73 -14.80 -5.08
C GLU A 214 -4.69 -13.70 -5.31
N VAL A 215 -5.03 -12.47 -4.91
CA VAL A 215 -4.27 -11.27 -5.22
C VAL A 215 -3.89 -10.53 -3.93
N PRO A 216 -2.61 -10.57 -3.54
CA PRO A 216 -2.11 -9.73 -2.46
C PRO A 216 -2.02 -8.26 -2.90
N LEU A 217 -2.53 -7.34 -2.08
CA LEU A 217 -2.55 -5.90 -2.32
C LEU A 217 -1.92 -5.17 -1.13
N LEU A 218 -0.69 -4.69 -1.29
CA LEU A 218 -0.09 -3.69 -0.39
C LEU A 218 -0.42 -2.29 -0.93
N ILE A 219 -1.26 -1.55 -0.20
CA ILE A 219 -1.63 -0.17 -0.51
C ILE A 219 -0.78 0.77 0.34
N GLN A 220 -0.17 1.77 -0.28
CA GLN A 220 0.58 2.82 0.41
C GLN A 220 0.38 4.16 -0.31
N ASP A 221 0.61 5.28 0.35
CA ASP A 221 0.70 6.60 -0.27
C ASP A 221 2.17 7.04 -0.39
N ARG A 222 2.50 7.70 -1.50
CA ARG A 222 3.83 8.23 -1.79
C ARG A 222 3.77 9.63 -2.38
N ASN A 223 4.83 10.38 -2.14
CA ASN A 223 5.08 11.70 -2.71
C ASN A 223 6.40 11.67 -3.47
N PHE A 224 6.50 12.51 -4.50
CA PHE A 224 7.65 12.58 -5.39
C PHE A 224 8.13 14.02 -5.55
N ASP A 225 9.44 14.18 -5.66
CA ASP A 225 10.06 15.49 -5.79
C ASP A 225 9.82 16.11 -7.17
N LEU A 226 10.00 17.44 -7.26
CA LEU A 226 9.88 18.21 -8.49
C LEU A 226 11.25 18.75 -8.92
N ASP A 227 11.49 18.84 -10.22
CA ASP A 227 12.62 19.60 -10.76
C ASP A 227 12.31 21.11 -10.81
N GLU A 228 13.30 21.91 -11.23
CA GLU A 228 13.17 23.37 -11.37
C GLU A 228 12.08 23.80 -12.37
N GLN A 229 11.62 22.89 -13.24
CA GLN A 229 10.55 23.12 -14.20
C GLN A 229 9.19 22.60 -13.70
N GLY A 230 9.11 22.11 -12.46
CA GLY A 230 7.89 21.58 -11.86
C GLY A 230 7.51 20.18 -12.35
N ARG A 231 8.44 19.40 -12.91
CA ARG A 231 8.20 18.03 -13.37
C ARG A 231 8.59 17.03 -12.29
N LEU A 232 7.81 15.95 -12.16
CA LEU A 232 8.09 14.89 -11.20
C LEU A 232 9.40 14.17 -11.53
N THR A 233 10.30 14.07 -10.55
CA THR A 233 11.64 13.47 -10.72
C THR A 233 11.68 11.98 -10.39
N GLY A 234 10.66 11.47 -9.71
CA GLY A 234 10.66 10.12 -9.14
C GLY A 234 11.38 9.99 -7.80
N ARG A 235 12.14 10.99 -7.34
CA ARG A 235 12.75 10.94 -5.99
C ARG A 235 11.65 10.95 -4.92
N LEU A 236 11.69 9.98 -4.01
CA LEU A 236 10.70 9.88 -2.92
C LEU A 236 10.82 11.06 -1.96
N VAL A 237 9.69 11.62 -1.57
CA VAL A 237 9.59 12.71 -0.59
C VAL A 237 8.69 12.29 0.56
N HIS A 238 9.22 12.31 1.78
CA HIS A 238 8.42 12.25 3.00
C HIS A 238 8.21 13.69 3.45
N LYS A 239 6.98 14.20 3.35
CA LYS A 239 6.65 15.60 3.65
C LYS A 239 5.59 15.68 4.74
N THR A 240 5.86 16.52 5.72
CA THR A 240 4.93 16.92 6.77
C THR A 240 4.77 18.45 6.76
N ASP A 241 3.87 18.97 7.58
CA ASP A 241 3.70 20.41 7.79
C ASP A 241 3.87 20.77 9.28
N PRO A 242 3.90 22.08 9.63
CA PRO A 242 4.14 22.51 11.01
C PRO A 242 2.99 22.18 11.99
N GLU A 243 1.79 21.91 11.50
CA GLU A 243 0.59 21.66 12.30
C GLU A 243 0.33 20.15 12.48
N VAL A 244 0.61 19.37 11.44
CA VAL A 244 0.36 17.92 11.38
C VAL A 244 1.69 17.20 11.14
N MET A 245 2.17 16.47 12.16
CA MET A 245 3.42 15.70 12.09
C MET A 245 3.28 14.33 11.38
N GLU A 246 2.11 14.04 10.82
CA GLU A 246 1.84 12.88 9.98
C GLU A 246 2.04 13.24 8.50
N ALA A 247 2.50 12.29 7.70
CA ALA A 247 2.68 12.47 6.27
C ALA A 247 1.51 11.81 5.51
N PHE A 248 0.77 12.63 4.77
CA PHE A 248 -0.35 12.25 3.92
C PHE A 248 0.00 12.57 2.47
N ALA A 249 0.58 11.60 1.80
CA ALA A 249 1.07 11.80 0.45
C ALA A 249 -0.08 11.73 -0.59
N PRO A 250 0.04 12.40 -1.75
CA PRO A 250 -1.07 12.52 -2.68
C PRO A 250 -1.25 11.30 -3.60
N PHE A 251 -0.20 10.51 -3.86
CA PHE A 251 -0.27 9.41 -4.82
C PHE A 251 -0.48 8.07 -4.12
N THR A 252 -1.65 7.46 -4.31
CA THR A 252 -1.88 6.07 -3.89
C THR A 252 -1.13 5.09 -4.79
N VAL A 253 -0.38 4.21 -4.16
CA VAL A 253 0.45 3.16 -4.74
C VAL A 253 -0.11 1.80 -4.31
N VAL A 254 -0.32 0.90 -5.25
CA VAL A 254 -0.71 -0.50 -4.99
C VAL A 254 0.33 -1.43 -5.58
N ASN A 255 0.94 -2.28 -4.74
CA ASN A 255 2.09 -3.13 -5.08
C ASN A 255 3.20 -2.37 -5.82
N GLY A 256 3.51 -1.14 -5.39
CA GLY A 256 4.55 -0.33 -6.00
C GLY A 256 4.13 0.40 -7.28
N LYS A 257 2.88 0.36 -7.74
CA LYS A 257 2.42 1.18 -8.88
C LYS A 257 1.41 2.24 -8.48
N VAL A 258 1.56 3.47 -8.99
CA VAL A 258 0.56 4.53 -8.84
C VAL A 258 -0.68 4.15 -9.66
N TRP A 259 -1.83 4.07 -8.99
CA TRP A 259 -3.16 3.82 -9.58
C TRP A 259 -3.19 2.75 -10.69
N PRO A 260 -2.79 1.49 -10.42
CA PRO A 260 -2.66 0.48 -11.46
C PRO A 260 -4.01 -0.07 -11.94
N VAL A 261 -3.95 -0.88 -13.00
CA VAL A 261 -5.07 -1.71 -13.48
C VAL A 261 -4.76 -3.20 -13.30
N LEU A 262 -5.73 -3.96 -12.79
CA LEU A 262 -5.70 -5.43 -12.75
C LEU A 262 -6.69 -5.99 -13.78
N ASP A 263 -6.17 -6.78 -14.72
CA ASP A 263 -7.01 -7.56 -15.64
C ASP A 263 -7.58 -8.77 -14.89
N VAL A 264 -8.91 -8.89 -14.81
CA VAL A 264 -9.63 -9.97 -14.11
C VAL A 264 -10.52 -10.76 -15.06
N GLN A 265 -10.73 -12.05 -14.79
CA GLN A 265 -11.70 -12.88 -15.50
C GLN A 265 -13.09 -12.74 -14.84
N PRO A 266 -14.19 -13.10 -15.53
CA PRO A 266 -15.52 -13.22 -14.94
C PRO A 266 -15.59 -14.36 -13.92
N ALA A 267 -15.02 -14.15 -12.72
CA ALA A 267 -14.90 -15.10 -11.64
C ALA A 267 -14.82 -14.39 -10.28
N THR A 268 -14.93 -15.14 -9.19
CA THR A 268 -14.65 -14.62 -7.85
C THR A 268 -13.14 -14.59 -7.61
N TYR A 269 -12.64 -13.45 -7.13
CA TYR A 269 -11.25 -13.26 -6.72
C TYR A 269 -11.17 -13.10 -5.20
N ARG A 270 -10.07 -13.55 -4.61
CA ARG A 270 -9.71 -13.30 -3.23
C ARG A 270 -8.63 -12.23 -3.16
N LEU A 271 -8.97 -11.07 -2.61
CA LEU A 271 -8.04 -9.96 -2.42
C LEU A 271 -7.57 -9.93 -0.97
N ARG A 272 -6.25 -10.01 -0.77
CA ARG A 272 -5.62 -9.89 0.54
C ARG A 272 -5.03 -8.49 0.68
N VAL A 273 -5.81 -7.59 1.27
CA VAL A 273 -5.52 -6.16 1.32
C VAL A 273 -4.80 -5.79 2.60
N LEU A 274 -3.73 -5.02 2.49
CA LEU A 274 -3.01 -4.38 3.58
C LEU A 274 -2.90 -2.89 3.30
N ASN A 275 -3.18 -2.06 4.31
CA ASN A 275 -2.74 -0.68 4.33
C ASN A 275 -1.35 -0.58 4.97
N GLY A 276 -0.31 -0.37 4.15
CA GLY A 276 1.06 -0.13 4.59
C GLY A 276 1.48 1.33 4.53
N SER A 277 0.54 2.27 4.50
CA SER A 277 0.83 3.71 4.61
C SER A 277 1.32 4.08 6.00
N ASN A 278 2.13 5.14 6.08
CA ASN A 278 2.63 5.66 7.35
C ASN A 278 1.49 6.11 8.28
N ALA A 279 0.49 6.81 7.74
CA ALA A 279 -0.62 7.36 8.53
C ALA A 279 -1.99 7.39 7.81
N ARG A 280 -2.00 7.40 6.46
CA ARG A 280 -3.27 7.51 5.71
C ARG A 280 -4.19 6.33 5.99
N THR A 281 -5.37 6.63 6.52
CA THR A 281 -6.49 5.68 6.54
C THR A 281 -7.17 5.68 5.17
N TYR A 282 -7.56 4.51 4.70
CA TYR A 282 -8.32 4.36 3.47
C TYR A 282 -9.76 3.97 3.78
N ARG A 283 -10.71 4.56 3.07
CA ARG A 283 -12.09 4.05 2.94
C ARG A 283 -12.29 3.65 1.49
N LEU A 284 -12.18 2.36 1.23
CA LEU A 284 -12.19 1.80 -0.11
C LEU A 284 -13.63 1.58 -0.59
N VAL A 285 -14.00 2.29 -1.65
CA VAL A 285 -15.29 2.18 -2.32
C VAL A 285 -15.09 1.65 -3.72
N LEU A 286 -15.83 0.61 -4.10
CA LEU A 286 -15.84 0.04 -5.44
C LEU A 286 -16.98 0.65 -6.26
N LEU A 287 -16.65 1.21 -7.42
CA LEU A 287 -17.60 1.80 -8.35
C LEU A 287 -17.60 1.08 -9.70
N GLY A 288 -18.78 0.90 -10.28
CA GLY A 288 -19.00 0.44 -11.66
C GLY A 288 -19.97 1.38 -12.37
N ASP A 289 -19.61 1.86 -13.56
CA ASP A 289 -20.40 2.84 -14.33
C ASP A 289 -20.89 4.05 -13.48
N GLY A 290 -20.06 4.47 -12.52
CA GLY A 290 -20.31 5.55 -11.56
C GLY A 290 -21.26 5.27 -10.41
N ALA A 291 -21.75 4.03 -10.29
CA ALA A 291 -22.54 3.58 -9.16
C ALA A 291 -21.71 2.73 -8.18
N PRO A 292 -22.00 2.77 -6.87
CA PRO A 292 -21.40 1.84 -5.90
C PRO A 292 -21.78 0.38 -6.16
N GLU A 293 -20.79 -0.51 -6.07
CA GLU A 293 -20.90 -1.96 -6.32
C GLU A 293 -20.40 -2.77 -5.10
N LEU A 294 -20.68 -2.27 -3.89
CA LEU A 294 -20.16 -2.83 -2.64
C LEU A 294 -20.72 -4.22 -2.31
N GLU A 295 -21.90 -4.56 -2.82
CA GLU A 295 -22.54 -5.88 -2.70
C GLU A 295 -21.71 -7.02 -3.34
N ARG A 296 -20.78 -6.68 -4.24
CA ARG A 296 -19.83 -7.63 -4.83
C ARG A 296 -18.75 -8.06 -3.85
N ILE A 297 -18.58 -7.34 -2.75
CA ILE A 297 -17.49 -7.53 -1.80
C ILE A 297 -18.02 -8.22 -0.55
N THR A 298 -17.44 -9.37 -0.24
CA THR A 298 -17.67 -10.08 1.02
C THR A 298 -16.37 -10.17 1.79
N GLN A 299 -16.32 -9.62 3.01
CA GLN A 299 -15.17 -9.78 3.89
C GLN A 299 -15.23 -11.15 4.58
N ILE A 300 -14.14 -11.90 4.46
CA ILE A 300 -14.00 -13.24 5.01
C ILE A 300 -12.93 -13.33 6.09
N GLY A 301 -12.09 -12.31 6.26
CA GLY A 301 -11.02 -12.29 7.26
C GLY A 301 -10.51 -10.89 7.59
N THR A 302 -9.75 -10.82 8.67
CA THR A 302 -9.08 -9.61 9.19
C THR A 302 -7.62 -9.93 9.51
N ASP A 303 -6.98 -9.11 10.35
CA ASP A 303 -5.59 -9.22 10.80
C ASP A 303 -5.10 -10.63 11.13
N HIS A 304 -5.89 -11.42 11.87
CA HIS A 304 -5.51 -12.74 12.40
C HIS A 304 -6.35 -13.89 11.84
N GLY A 305 -6.73 -13.76 10.57
CA GLY A 305 -7.32 -14.82 9.77
C GLY A 305 -8.81 -14.67 9.52
N LEU A 306 -9.45 -15.81 9.21
CA LEU A 306 -10.85 -15.84 8.82
C LEU A 306 -11.79 -15.41 9.96
N LEU A 307 -12.82 -14.67 9.56
CA LEU A 307 -14.00 -14.40 10.37
C LEU A 307 -14.77 -15.69 10.63
N ARG A 308 -15.59 -15.69 11.69
CA ARG A 308 -16.47 -16.83 12.00
C ARG A 308 -17.45 -17.13 10.87
N THR A 309 -17.90 -16.09 10.19
CA THR A 309 -18.79 -16.15 9.01
C THR A 309 -18.42 -15.01 8.07
N PRO A 310 -18.56 -15.18 6.74
CA PRO A 310 -18.45 -14.07 5.80
C PRO A 310 -19.43 -12.96 6.15
N VAL A 311 -19.02 -11.70 5.97
CA VAL A 311 -19.86 -10.52 6.22
C VAL A 311 -19.85 -9.60 5.01
N PRO A 312 -20.98 -8.96 4.67
CA PRO A 312 -20.97 -7.86 3.71
C PRO A 312 -20.12 -6.72 4.24
N VAL A 313 -19.48 -5.98 3.35
CA VAL A 313 -18.74 -4.77 3.72
C VAL A 313 -19.70 -3.64 4.13
N PRO A 314 -19.26 -2.65 4.93
CA PRO A 314 -20.08 -1.49 5.26
C PRO A 314 -20.59 -0.76 4.01
N ALA A 315 -21.77 -0.15 4.11
CA ALA A 315 -22.43 0.54 2.99
C ALA A 315 -21.67 1.79 2.51
N ASP A 316 -20.73 2.28 3.29
CA ASP A 316 -19.85 3.41 2.98
C ASP A 316 -18.42 2.99 2.60
N GLY A 317 -18.14 1.68 2.51
CA GLY A 317 -16.88 1.13 2.02
C GLY A 317 -16.06 0.39 3.09
N VAL A 318 -14.95 -0.21 2.67
CA VAL A 318 -14.02 -0.92 3.57
C VAL A 318 -13.06 0.09 4.18
N LEU A 319 -13.17 0.31 5.49
CA LEU A 319 -12.21 1.13 6.23
C LEU A 319 -10.96 0.32 6.57
N LEU A 320 -9.78 0.91 6.36
CA LEU A 320 -8.49 0.30 6.66
C LEU A 320 -7.52 1.35 7.17
N ALA A 321 -7.24 1.34 8.49
CA ALA A 321 -6.18 2.13 9.09
C ALA A 321 -4.81 1.52 8.81
N SER A 322 -3.73 2.26 9.09
CA SER A 322 -2.36 1.76 8.90
C SER A 322 -2.15 0.43 9.63
N ALA A 323 -1.49 -0.51 8.93
CA ALA A 323 -1.19 -1.88 9.34
C ALA A 323 -2.38 -2.87 9.41
N GLU A 324 -3.63 -2.42 9.23
CA GLU A 324 -4.78 -3.34 9.20
C GLU A 324 -4.81 -4.16 7.90
N ARG A 325 -5.34 -5.39 8.00
CA ARG A 325 -5.58 -6.28 6.86
C ARG A 325 -7.06 -6.61 6.69
N ALA A 326 -7.49 -6.69 5.43
CA ALA A 326 -8.80 -7.20 5.05
C ALA A 326 -8.65 -8.34 4.02
N ASP A 327 -9.33 -9.46 4.26
CA ASP A 327 -9.41 -10.58 3.33
C ASP A 327 -10.80 -10.58 2.69
N LEU A 328 -10.85 -10.28 1.40
CA LEU A 328 -12.05 -9.93 0.67
C LEU A 328 -12.28 -10.91 -0.48
N LEU A 329 -13.49 -11.42 -0.63
CA LEU A 329 -13.97 -12.00 -1.87
C LEU A 329 -14.63 -10.92 -2.70
N VAL A 330 -14.26 -10.82 -3.98
CA VAL A 330 -14.86 -9.89 -4.94
C VAL A 330 -15.40 -10.66 -6.13
N ASP A 331 -16.70 -10.52 -6.40
CA ASP A 331 -17.39 -11.25 -7.45
C ASP A 331 -17.48 -10.45 -8.76
N PHE A 332 -16.78 -10.94 -9.80
CA PHE A 332 -16.84 -10.43 -11.17
C PHE A 332 -17.60 -11.37 -12.12
N SER A 333 -18.21 -12.45 -11.62
CA SER A 333 -18.70 -13.57 -12.45
C SER A 333 -19.80 -13.24 -13.45
N ASP A 334 -20.62 -12.24 -13.15
CA ASP A 334 -21.71 -11.75 -14.00
C ASP A 334 -21.28 -10.59 -14.93
N LEU A 335 -20.05 -10.10 -14.81
CA LEU A 335 -19.57 -8.97 -15.60
C LEU A 335 -19.08 -9.41 -16.98
N ALA A 336 -19.45 -8.62 -17.99
CA ALA A 336 -19.03 -8.87 -19.35
C ALA A 336 -17.56 -8.43 -19.56
N PRO A 337 -16.79 -9.11 -20.43
CA PRO A 337 -15.51 -8.60 -20.88
C PRO A 337 -15.63 -7.16 -21.42
N GLY A 338 -14.78 -6.27 -20.92
CA GLY A 338 -14.82 -4.83 -21.18
C GLY A 338 -15.40 -4.00 -20.04
N SER A 339 -16.10 -4.60 -19.08
CA SER A 339 -16.52 -3.91 -17.85
C SER A 339 -15.31 -3.43 -17.05
N GLU A 340 -15.42 -2.24 -16.46
CA GLU A 340 -14.39 -1.67 -15.58
C GLU A 340 -15.02 -1.32 -14.23
N LEU A 341 -14.34 -1.72 -13.15
CA LEU A 341 -14.68 -1.31 -11.79
C LEU A 341 -13.51 -0.55 -11.18
N THR A 342 -13.75 0.59 -10.55
CA THR A 342 -12.69 1.43 -9.97
C THR A 342 -12.83 1.46 -8.46
N VAL A 343 -11.72 1.21 -7.75
CA VAL A 343 -11.60 1.42 -6.31
C VAL A 343 -11.13 2.86 -6.07
N LEU A 344 -11.89 3.59 -5.25
CA LEU A 344 -11.58 4.92 -4.79
C LEU A 344 -11.37 4.94 -3.27
N ASN A 345 -10.52 5.85 -2.80
CA ASN A 345 -10.47 6.26 -1.41
C ASN A 345 -11.46 7.42 -1.19
N THR A 346 -12.24 7.35 -0.13
CA THR A 346 -13.16 8.44 0.28
C THR A 346 -12.91 8.91 1.71
N ALA A 347 -11.84 8.44 2.36
CA ALA A 347 -11.45 8.87 3.70
C ALA A 347 -10.67 10.19 3.66
N ALA A 348 -11.09 11.14 4.50
CA ALA A 348 -10.30 12.33 4.83
C ALA A 348 -9.03 11.98 5.62
N ALA A 349 -8.06 12.89 5.60
CA ALA A 349 -6.85 12.82 6.39
C ALA A 349 -6.57 14.16 7.12
N PRO A 350 -6.19 14.15 8.42
CA PRO A 350 -6.26 13.01 9.34
C PRO A 350 -7.68 12.44 9.44
N PHE A 351 -7.79 11.13 9.63
CA PHE A 351 -9.10 10.48 9.64
C PHE A 351 -9.85 10.80 10.93
N ASP A 352 -11.05 11.36 10.81
CA ASP A 352 -11.87 11.86 11.92
C ASP A 352 -13.08 10.97 12.25
N GLY A 353 -13.26 9.87 11.50
CA GLY A 353 -14.41 8.97 11.64
C GLY A 353 -15.69 9.48 10.99
N SER A 354 -15.66 10.61 10.27
CA SER A 354 -16.81 11.14 9.56
C SER A 354 -17.33 10.15 8.50
N SER A 355 -18.65 10.12 8.31
CA SER A 355 -19.26 9.34 7.24
C SER A 355 -19.11 10.06 5.91
N PHE A 356 -18.83 9.32 4.84
CA PHE A 356 -18.86 9.83 3.47
C PHE A 356 -20.03 9.22 2.69
N PRO A 357 -20.89 10.02 2.02
CA PRO A 357 -21.96 9.48 1.19
C PRO A 357 -21.39 8.70 -0.01
N VAL A 358 -21.57 7.38 -0.03
CA VAL A 358 -20.99 6.50 -1.06
C VAL A 358 -21.41 6.87 -2.50
N ALA A 359 -22.60 7.47 -2.66
CA ALA A 359 -23.09 7.96 -3.95
C ALA A 359 -22.24 9.11 -4.53
N ASP A 360 -21.49 9.82 -3.69
CA ASP A 360 -20.63 10.94 -4.08
C ASP A 360 -19.18 10.51 -4.29
N ALA A 361 -18.87 9.20 -4.24
CA ALA A 361 -17.50 8.70 -4.24
C ALA A 361 -16.70 9.10 -5.49
N GLU A 362 -17.34 9.23 -6.66
CA GLU A 362 -16.67 9.74 -7.88
C GLU A 362 -16.13 11.17 -7.72
N ASN A 363 -16.74 11.94 -6.82
CA ASN A 363 -16.38 13.33 -6.52
C ASN A 363 -15.63 13.46 -5.20
N ALA A 364 -15.04 12.38 -4.67
CA ALA A 364 -14.35 12.38 -3.38
C ALA A 364 -13.04 13.18 -3.32
N ALA A 365 -12.61 13.76 -4.44
CA ALA A 365 -11.44 14.63 -4.45
C ALA A 365 -11.71 15.89 -3.62
N ASP A 366 -10.94 16.07 -2.54
CA ASP A 366 -11.07 17.20 -1.63
C ASP A 366 -9.70 17.59 -1.08
N LEU A 367 -9.29 18.83 -1.36
CA LEU A 367 -8.00 19.37 -0.91
C LEU A 367 -8.01 19.71 0.57
N GLU A 368 -9.15 20.09 1.14
CA GLU A 368 -9.27 20.40 2.57
C GLU A 368 -9.13 19.12 3.41
N SER A 369 -9.59 17.99 2.86
CA SER A 369 -9.46 16.65 3.46
C SER A 369 -8.18 15.91 3.10
N LEU A 370 -7.18 16.60 2.55
CA LEU A 370 -5.89 16.02 2.12
C LEU A 370 -6.04 14.82 1.16
N LEU A 371 -7.02 14.87 0.26
CA LEU A 371 -7.34 13.83 -0.72
C LEU A 371 -7.47 14.43 -2.14
N PRO A 372 -6.36 14.90 -2.74
CA PRO A 372 -6.41 15.48 -4.08
C PRO A 372 -6.79 14.46 -5.16
N TYR A 373 -6.40 13.19 -4.98
CA TYR A 373 -6.56 12.13 -5.97
C TYR A 373 -7.15 10.88 -5.30
N PRO A 374 -8.45 10.60 -5.45
CA PRO A 374 -9.11 9.49 -4.78
C PRO A 374 -8.80 8.13 -5.41
N GLN A 375 -8.14 8.06 -6.57
CA GLN A 375 -7.91 6.80 -7.27
C GLN A 375 -7.04 5.83 -6.44
N VAL A 376 -7.36 4.53 -6.51
CA VAL A 376 -6.58 3.46 -5.85
C VAL A 376 -6.17 2.38 -6.86
N LEU A 377 -7.13 1.70 -7.47
CA LEU A 377 -6.94 0.55 -8.36
C LEU A 377 -8.13 0.45 -9.32
N ARG A 378 -7.91 -0.01 -10.55
CA ARG A 378 -9.00 -0.39 -11.46
C ARG A 378 -8.96 -1.87 -11.77
N PHE A 379 -10.11 -2.54 -11.73
CA PHE A 379 -10.31 -3.85 -12.32
C PHE A 379 -10.85 -3.69 -13.74
N ARG A 380 -10.27 -4.41 -14.68
CA ARG A 380 -10.78 -4.50 -16.06
C ARG A 380 -11.11 -5.96 -16.35
N VAL A 381 -12.38 -6.23 -16.62
CA VAL A 381 -12.83 -7.58 -16.93
C VAL A 381 -12.37 -7.93 -18.35
N VAL A 382 -11.57 -8.97 -18.47
CA VAL A 382 -11.07 -9.49 -19.74
C VAL A 382 -11.69 -10.86 -20.00
N GLY A 383 -11.91 -11.20 -21.27
CA GLY A 383 -12.36 -12.54 -21.63
C GLY A 383 -11.34 -13.60 -21.21
N GLU A 384 -11.78 -14.85 -21.04
CA GLU A 384 -10.86 -15.96 -20.78
C GLU A 384 -9.73 -15.94 -21.81
N ALA A 385 -8.49 -15.76 -21.33
CA ALA A 385 -7.34 -15.94 -22.19
C ALA A 385 -7.40 -17.39 -22.68
N LYS A 386 -7.54 -17.59 -24.00
CA LYS A 386 -7.29 -18.91 -24.60
C LYS A 386 -5.88 -19.29 -24.20
N VAL A 387 -5.76 -20.19 -23.23
CA VAL A 387 -4.48 -20.79 -22.85
C VAL A 387 -3.92 -21.40 -24.12
N ARG A 388 -2.93 -20.73 -24.73
CA ARG A 388 -2.07 -21.39 -25.71
C ARG A 388 -1.33 -22.44 -24.90
N ARG A 389 -1.82 -23.69 -24.97
CA ARG A 389 -1.05 -24.83 -24.50
C ARG A 389 0.32 -24.77 -25.21
N PRO A 390 1.42 -25.01 -24.49
CA PRO A 390 2.76 -24.96 -25.06
C PRO A 390 2.93 -25.89 -26.26
#